data_AF-A0A3D3PI98-F1
#
_entry.id   AF-A0A3D3PI98-F1
#
_cell.length_a   1.000
_cell.length_b   1.000
_cell.length_c   1.000
_cell.angle_alpha   90.00
_cell.angle_beta   90.00
_cell.angle_gamma   90.00
#
_symmetry.space_group_name_H-M   'P 1'
#
loop_
_entity.id
_entity.type
_entity.pdbx_description
1 polymer ?
#
loop_
_entity_poly.entity_id
_entity_poly.type
_entity_poly.pdbx_seq_one_letter_code
_entity_poly.pdbx_strand_id
1 'polypeptide(L)'
;MTLTYTQHTLDKLEHLLKSLEYKVRYEKGNFKTGACLLENHKVIVVNKFSNLESKINSLVDMLQQLDINEPLLDEKQRGFLHLLKQTTLKL
;
A
#
# COMPACT_ATOMS: atom_id res chain seq x y z
N MET A 1 -14.03 2.44 12.01
CA MET A 1 -14.43 3.12 10.75
C MET A 1 -14.16 2.15 9.61
N THR A 2 -15.12 1.96 8.72
CA THR A 2 -14.96 1.11 7.52
C THR A 2 -14.01 1.79 6.54
N LEU A 3 -12.94 1.09 6.15
CA LEU A 3 -12.04 1.57 5.11
C LEU A 3 -12.80 1.57 3.78
N THR A 4 -13.04 2.74 3.20
CA THR A 4 -13.70 2.84 1.89
C THR A 4 -12.68 2.68 0.77
N TYR A 5 -12.91 1.69 -0.10
CA TYR A 5 -12.07 1.44 -1.27
C TYR A 5 -12.41 2.46 -2.38
N THR A 6 -11.77 3.62 -2.32
CA THR A 6 -11.95 4.72 -3.29
C THR A 6 -10.61 5.17 -3.87
N GLN A 7 -10.64 5.90 -4.98
CA GLN A 7 -9.41 6.48 -5.56
C GLN A 7 -8.67 7.37 -4.57
N HIS A 8 -9.39 8.05 -3.68
CA HIS A 8 -8.78 8.84 -2.59
C HIS A 8 -7.96 7.98 -1.62
N THR A 9 -8.43 6.78 -1.29
CA THR A 9 -7.69 5.86 -0.41
C THR A 9 -6.44 5.34 -1.09
N LEU A 10 -6.55 5.02 -2.39
CA LEU A 10 -5.39 4.62 -3.20
C LEU A 10 -4.33 5.73 -3.26
N ASP A 11 -4.74 6.97 -3.56
CA ASP A 11 -3.83 8.12 -3.63
C ASP A 11 -3.12 8.37 -2.28
N LYS A 12 -3.84 8.25 -1.16
CA LYS A 12 -3.24 8.34 0.18
C LYS A 12 -2.20 7.24 0.43
N LEU A 13 -2.47 6.01 0.01
CA LEU A 13 -1.53 4.89 0.12
C LEU A 13 -0.28 5.16 -0.72
N GLU A 14 -0.43 5.61 -1.96
CA GLU A 14 0.69 5.96 -2.84
C GLU A 14 1.53 7.09 -2.25
N HIS A 15 0.88 8.10 -1.66
CA HIS A 15 1.57 9.21 -1.02
C HIS A 15 2.33 8.80 0.25
N LEU A 16 1.74 7.90 1.04
CA LEU A 16 2.37 7.32 2.22
C LEU A 16 3.60 6.48 1.83
N LEU A 17 3.45 5.60 0.83
CA LEU A 17 4.55 4.81 0.27
C LEU A 17 5.67 5.70 -0.27
N LYS A 18 5.32 6.78 -0.97
CA LYS A 18 6.28 7.76 -1.46
C LYS A 18 7.07 8.43 -0.33
N SER A 19 6.43 8.71 0.81
CA SER A 19 7.09 9.27 2.00
C SER A 19 8.07 8.28 2.64
N LEU A 20 7.79 6.99 2.48
CA LEU A 20 8.64 5.88 2.91
C LEU A 20 9.73 5.51 1.88
N GLU A 21 9.92 6.35 0.87
CA GLU A 21 10.81 6.12 -0.28
C GLU A 21 10.42 4.92 -1.17
N TYR A 22 9.19 4.40 -1.03
CA TYR A 22 8.67 3.39 -1.92
C TYR A 22 8.01 4.03 -3.15
N LYS A 23 8.29 3.46 -4.32
CA LYS A 23 7.66 3.87 -5.58
C LYS A 23 6.61 2.86 -6.01
N VAL A 24 5.38 3.31 -6.22
CA VAL A 24 4.31 2.48 -6.80
C VAL A 24 4.39 2.57 -8.33
N ARG A 25 4.40 1.42 -9.01
CA ARG A 25 4.44 1.31 -10.46
C ARG A 25 3.36 0.36 -10.96
N TYR A 26 2.60 0.80 -11.95
CA TYR A 26 1.56 -0.03 -12.56
C TYR A 26 2.10 -0.71 -13.80
N GLU A 27 2.23 -2.03 -13.76
CA GLU A 27 2.75 -2.84 -14.87
C GLU A 27 1.70 -3.83 -15.37
N LYS A 28 1.85 -4.19 -16.65
CA LYS A 28 1.09 -5.26 -17.28
C LYS A 28 1.83 -6.58 -17.07
N GLY A 29 1.64 -7.20 -15.91
CA GLY A 29 2.29 -8.47 -15.57
C GLY A 29 1.30 -9.44 -14.93
N ASN A 30 1.51 -10.73 -15.15
CA ASN A 30 0.76 -11.79 -14.46
C ASN A 30 1.39 -12.03 -13.08
N PHE A 31 1.21 -11.07 -12.17
CA PHE A 31 1.66 -11.18 -10.80
C PHE A 31 0.71 -12.14 -10.07
N LYS A 32 1.17 -13.36 -9.75
CA LYS A 32 0.38 -14.39 -9.06
C LYS A 32 -0.24 -13.90 -7.74
N THR A 33 0.34 -12.88 -7.11
CA THR A 33 -0.07 -12.31 -5.82
C THR A 33 -0.71 -10.91 -5.93
N GLY A 34 -1.10 -10.45 -7.12
CA GLY A 34 -1.78 -9.16 -7.32
C GLY A 34 -0.85 -7.93 -7.28
N ALA A 35 0.20 -7.95 -6.45
CA ALA A 35 1.31 -7.01 -6.48
C ALA A 35 2.64 -7.70 -6.11
N CYS A 36 3.76 -7.13 -6.54
CA CYS A 36 5.12 -7.57 -6.21
C CYS A 36 5.96 -6.40 -5.65
N LEU A 37 6.68 -6.64 -4.54
CA LEU A 37 7.63 -5.69 -3.98
C LEU A 37 9.04 -6.04 -4.47
N LEU A 38 9.73 -5.06 -5.06
CA LEU A 38 11.16 -5.11 -5.28
C LEU A 38 11.87 -4.44 -4.11
N GLU A 39 12.25 -5.25 -3.11
CA GLU A 39 13.02 -4.83 -1.94
C GLU A 39 14.29 -4.09 -2.35
N ASN A 40 14.97 -4.58 -3.38
CA ASN A 40 16.24 -4.03 -3.88
C ASN A 40 16.16 -2.59 -4.39
N HIS A 41 14.97 -2.13 -4.79
CA HIS A 41 14.75 -0.78 -5.31
C HIS A 41 13.65 0.00 -4.56
N LYS A 42 13.09 -0.57 -3.49
CA LYS A 42 11.87 -0.05 -2.83
C LYS A 42 10.76 0.24 -3.85
N VAL A 43 10.56 -0.62 -4.85
CA VAL A 43 9.53 -0.43 -5.88
C VAL A 43 8.41 -1.43 -5.68
N ILE A 44 7.18 -0.95 -5.52
CA ILE A 44 5.98 -1.77 -5.47
C ILE A 44 5.34 -1.78 -6.85
N VAL A 45 5.22 -2.96 -7.43
CA VAL A 45 4.62 -3.15 -8.74
C VAL A 45 3.22 -3.72 -8.57
N VAL A 46 2.22 -2.98 -9.02
CA VAL A 46 0.81 -3.37 -8.95
C VAL A 46 0.31 -3.70 -10.35
N ASN A 47 -0.47 -4.77 -10.48
CA ASN A 47 -1.05 -5.12 -11.77
C ASN A 47 -2.03 -4.02 -12.22
N LYS A 48 -1.80 -3.47 -13.42
CA LYS A 48 -2.66 -2.43 -14.01
C LYS A 48 -4.10 -2.91 -14.21
N PHE A 49 -4.30 -4.20 -14.51
CA PHE A 49 -5.60 -4.80 -14.79
C PHE A 49 -6.44 -5.10 -13.55
N SER A 50 -5.87 -4.99 -12.35
CA SER A 50 -6.59 -5.19 -11.10
C SER A 50 -7.62 -4.09 -10.84
N ASN A 51 -8.75 -4.46 -10.25
CA ASN A 51 -9.74 -3.51 -9.76
C ASN A 51 -9.18 -2.68 -8.60
N LEU A 52 -9.77 -1.51 -8.37
CA LEU A 52 -9.31 -0.57 -7.35
C LEU A 52 -9.24 -1.20 -5.96
N GLU A 53 -10.24 -1.99 -5.59
CA GLU A 53 -10.27 -2.73 -4.32
C GLU A 53 -9.10 -3.71 -4.20
N SER A 54 -8.81 -4.50 -5.25
CA SER A 54 -7.64 -5.40 -5.27
C SER A 54 -6.32 -4.63 -5.19
N LYS A 55 -6.21 -3.47 -5.85
CA LYS A 55 -5.01 -2.62 -5.78
C LYS A 55 -4.77 -2.13 -4.36
N ILE A 56 -5.81 -1.60 -3.71
CA ILE A 56 -5.74 -1.14 -2.33
C ILE A 56 -5.37 -2.28 -1.40
N ASN A 57 -6.06 -3.42 -1.47
CA ASN A 57 -5.74 -4.57 -0.62
C ASN A 57 -4.30 -5.05 -0.82
N SER A 58 -3.83 -5.13 -2.07
CA SER A 58 -2.45 -5.54 -2.35
C SER A 58 -1.43 -4.56 -1.77
N LEU A 59 -1.68 -3.25 -1.87
CA LEU A 59 -0.82 -2.22 -1.29
C LEU A 59 -0.83 -2.27 0.24
N VAL A 60 -2.00 -2.45 0.85
CA VAL A 60 -2.17 -2.52 2.30
C VAL A 60 -1.44 -3.74 2.86
N ASP A 61 -1.60 -4.91 2.23
CA ASP A 61 -0.94 -6.15 2.63
C ASP A 61 0.59 -6.00 2.57
N MET A 62 1.11 -5.45 1.46
CA MET A 62 2.53 -5.09 1.38
C MET A 62 2.96 -4.14 2.47
N LEU A 63 2.18 -3.09 2.73
CA LEU A 63 2.47 -2.12 3.78
C LEU A 63 2.57 -2.75 5.18
N GLN A 64 1.88 -3.86 5.42
CA GLN A 64 2.01 -4.60 6.68
C GLN A 64 3.24 -5.50 6.71
N GLN A 65 3.64 -6.05 5.57
CA GLN A 65 4.85 -6.86 5.40
C GLN A 65 6.13 -6.01 5.39
N LEU A 66 6.02 -4.75 4.97
CA LEU A 66 7.12 -3.81 4.88
C LEU A 66 7.59 -3.35 6.27
N ASP A 67 8.90 -3.28 6.43
CA ASP A 67 9.52 -2.63 7.57
C ASP A 67 9.43 -1.11 7.40
N ILE A 68 8.36 -0.55 7.98
CA ILE A 68 8.04 0.86 7.85
C ILE A 68 8.74 1.64 8.94
N ASN A 69 9.66 2.50 8.52
CA ASN A 69 10.28 3.47 9.40
C ASN A 69 9.28 4.61 9.70
N GLU A 70 8.52 4.44 10.78
CA GLU A 70 7.68 5.47 11.38
C GLU A 70 8.34 6.86 11.47
N PRO A 71 9.65 7.04 11.78
CA PRO A 71 10.28 8.36 11.77
C PRO A 71 10.18 9.12 10.44
N LEU A 72 10.06 8.44 9.30
CA LEU A 72 9.90 9.06 7.98
C LEU A 72 8.47 9.54 7.71
N LEU A 73 7.50 9.10 8.52
CA LEU A 73 6.10 9.42 8.37
C LEU A 73 5.71 10.63 9.22
N ASP A 74 4.83 11.44 8.65
CA ASP A 74 4.16 12.54 9.33
C ASP A 74 3.09 12.02 10.31
N GLU A 75 2.68 12.84 11.29
CA GLU A 75 1.78 12.40 12.37
C GLU A 75 0.44 11.86 11.82
N LYS A 76 -0.07 12.51 10.76
CA LYS A 76 -1.27 12.07 10.03
C LYS A 76 -1.08 10.73 9.32
N GLN A 77 0.10 10.50 8.75
CA GLN A 77 0.42 9.28 8.01
C GLN A 77 0.60 8.11 8.96
N ARG A 78 1.24 8.32 10.12
CA ARG A 78 1.34 7.32 11.19
C ARG A 78 -0.02 6.90 11.69
N GLY A 79 -0.92 7.86 11.96
CA GLY A 79 -2.29 7.57 12.36
C GLY A 79 -3.04 6.76 11.31
N PHE A 80 -2.86 7.08 10.02
CA PHE A 80 -3.46 6.32 8.92
C PHE A 80 -2.89 4.91 8.80
N LEU A 81 -1.57 4.74 8.91
CA LEU A 81 -0.91 3.44 8.91
C LEU A 81 -1.42 2.56 10.07
N HIS A 82 -1.52 3.12 11.27
CA HIS A 82 -2.00 2.41 12.44
C HIS A 82 -3.45 1.96 12.24
N LEU A 83 -4.30 2.82 11.67
CA LEU A 83 -5.68 2.47 11.32
C LEU A 83 -5.73 1.30 10.32
N LEU A 84 -4.88 1.32 9.28
CA LEU A 84 -4.80 0.24 8.29
C LEU A 84 -4.37 -1.08 8.95
N LYS A 85 -3.32 -1.05 9.78
CA LYS A 85 -2.84 -2.23 10.52
C LYS A 85 -3.92 -2.83 11.43
N GLN A 86 -4.74 -1.98 12.06
CA GLN A 86 -5.86 -2.43 12.91
C GLN A 86 -7.05 -2.98 12.11
N THR A 87 -7.27 -2.52 10.88
CA THR A 87 -8.47 -2.88 10.09
C THR A 87 -8.36 -4.30 9.52
N THR A 88 -7.16 -4.75 9.15
CA THR A 88 -6.92 -6.10 8.60
C THR A 88 -6.91 -7.20 9.68
N LEU A 89 -6.80 -6.84 10.97
CA LEU A 89 -6.76 -7.80 12.10
C LEU A 89 -8.10 -8.51 12.40
N LYS A 90 -9.13 -8.32 11.57
CA LYS A 90 -10.35 -9.13 11.62
C LYS A 90 -10.31 -10.21 10.54
N LEU A 91 -9.55 -11.27 10.83
CA LEU A 91 -9.84 -12.62 10.34
C LEU A 91 -11.00 -13.22 11.14
#